data_AF-A0A7S3C7P3-F1
#
_entry.id   AF-A0A7S3C7P3-F1
#
_cell.length_a   1.000
_cell.length_b   1.000
_cell.length_c   1.000
_cell.angle_alpha   90.00
_cell.angle_beta   90.00
_cell.angle_gamma   90.00
#
_symmetry.space_group_name_H-M   'P 1'
#
loop_
_entity.id
_entity.type
_entity.pdbx_description
1 polymer ?
#
loop_
_entity_poly.entity_id
_entity_poly.type
_entity_poly.pdbx_seq_one_letter_code
_entity_poly.pdbx_strand_id
1 'polypeptide(L)'
;DGVSESSYQTGVTEEQKGEVRRRLLLGIVGTAVLGALALVPTEMLDPTTPSQPAFAYLVPVLEGLQEYPAIEDEITYAEWTKVQARVKGILGDRLELKANLLRVAKLEPEPTRAEKLRDLARQAADYLSQVDYDAYFDTLIPPSGKQEKEFTEFSLSALKESKKNLEAFLLLADQEQVEAARNQVSARSAFFAAPEPRAQEAVGDGEAVGEPAAMAEDQVAAEDQVAALDVQG
;
A
#
# COMPACT_ATOMS: atom_id res chain seq x y z
N ASP A 1 30.27 -62.52 43.94
CA ASP A 1 30.16 -61.50 44.99
C ASP A 1 30.15 -60.12 44.40
N GLY A 2 28.97 -59.49 44.42
CA GLY A 2 28.75 -58.16 43.89
C GLY A 2 29.14 -57.09 44.90
N VAL A 3 29.51 -55.92 44.38
CA VAL A 3 29.51 -54.66 45.13
C VAL A 3 28.96 -53.55 44.23
N SER A 4 27.71 -53.22 44.55
CA SER A 4 26.86 -52.06 44.30
C SER A 4 27.31 -50.92 43.38
N GLU A 5 26.49 -50.71 42.35
CA GLU A 5 26.19 -49.39 41.76
C GLU A 5 25.48 -48.50 42.79
N SER A 6 26.21 -47.56 43.41
CA SER A 6 25.57 -46.42 44.10
C SER A 6 26.58 -45.33 44.43
N SER A 7 27.02 -44.56 43.42
CA SER A 7 27.91 -43.43 43.70
C SER A 7 27.65 -42.19 42.83
N TYR A 8 26.40 -41.74 42.74
CA TYR A 8 26.08 -40.32 42.45
C TYR A 8 24.77 -39.89 43.12
N GLN A 9 24.68 -40.04 44.45
CA GLN A 9 23.74 -39.28 45.27
C GLN A 9 24.54 -38.45 46.28
N THR A 10 25.32 -37.49 45.78
CA THR A 10 25.78 -36.39 46.62
C THR A 10 24.59 -35.44 46.75
N GLY A 11 23.86 -35.61 47.85
CA GLY A 11 22.69 -34.81 48.19
C GLY A 11 23.04 -33.31 48.20
N VAL A 12 22.23 -32.54 47.48
CA VAL A 12 22.27 -31.07 47.49
C VAL A 12 22.19 -30.58 48.94
N THR A 13 23.18 -29.82 49.40
CA THR A 13 23.16 -29.22 50.74
C THR A 13 22.00 -28.23 50.88
N GLU A 14 21.47 -28.00 52.09
CA GLU A 14 20.27 -27.13 52.29
C GLU A 14 20.48 -25.70 51.75
N GLU A 15 21.71 -25.18 51.82
CA GLU A 15 22.10 -23.88 51.26
C GLU A 15 22.04 -23.87 49.72
N GLN A 16 22.44 -24.97 49.07
CA GLN A 16 22.34 -25.13 47.62
C GLN A 16 20.89 -25.35 47.16
N LYS A 17 20.03 -25.98 47.98
CA LYS A 17 18.59 -26.13 47.68
C LYS A 17 17.89 -24.77 47.66
N GLY A 18 18.26 -23.85 48.55
CA GLY A 18 17.73 -22.49 48.60
C GLY A 18 18.02 -21.70 47.32
N GLU A 19 19.28 -21.74 46.88
CA GLU A 19 19.72 -21.04 45.65
C GLU A 19 19.10 -21.66 44.39
N VAL A 20 19.03 -22.99 44.30
CA VAL A 20 18.38 -23.70 43.18
C VAL A 20 16.88 -23.40 43.14
N ARG A 21 16.19 -23.39 44.29
CA ARG A 21 14.76 -23.01 44.37
C ARG A 21 14.54 -21.58 43.93
N ARG A 22 15.41 -20.65 44.31
CA ARG A 22 15.31 -19.24 43.91
C ARG A 22 15.44 -19.08 42.40
N ARG A 23 16.41 -19.76 41.78
CA ARG A 23 16.62 -19.74 40.32
C ARG A 23 15.50 -20.44 39.56
N LEU A 24 15.00 -21.56 40.07
CA LEU A 24 13.85 -22.26 39.49
C LEU A 24 12.58 -21.41 39.57
N LEU A 25 12.34 -20.74 40.70
CA LEU A 25 11.19 -19.85 40.89
C LEU A 25 11.27 -18.65 39.93
N LEU A 26 12.45 -18.02 39.79
CA LEU A 26 12.66 -16.95 38.82
C LEU A 26 12.48 -17.44 37.38
N GLY A 27 12.93 -18.65 37.07
CA GLY A 27 12.71 -19.29 35.77
C GLY A 27 11.22 -19.50 35.47
N ILE A 28 10.46 -20.04 36.44
CA ILE A 28 9.02 -20.28 36.29
C ILE A 28 8.26 -18.96 36.17
N VAL A 29 8.53 -17.98 37.03
CA VAL A 29 7.88 -16.66 36.98
C VAL A 29 8.23 -15.93 35.69
N GLY A 30 9.49 -15.96 35.27
CA GLY A 30 9.94 -15.37 34.01
C GLY A 30 9.27 -16.02 32.80
N THR A 31 9.15 -17.35 32.79
CA THR A 31 8.47 -18.09 31.70
C THR A 31 6.97 -17.80 31.68
N ALA A 32 6.32 -17.65 32.84
CA ALA A 32 4.92 -17.30 32.92
C ALA A 32 4.65 -15.87 32.41
N VAL A 33 5.50 -14.91 32.76
CA VAL A 33 5.40 -13.52 32.27
C VAL A 33 5.66 -13.45 30.76
N LEU A 34 6.71 -14.10 30.26
CA LEU A 34 7.00 -14.14 28.83
C LEU A 34 5.92 -14.89 28.04
N GLY A 35 5.37 -15.98 28.60
CA GLY A 35 4.25 -16.71 28.01
C GLY A 35 2.96 -15.87 27.95
N ALA A 36 2.70 -15.07 28.98
CA ALA A 36 1.57 -14.14 28.98
C ALA A 36 1.76 -13.00 27.96
N LEU A 37 2.98 -12.48 27.80
CA LEU A 37 3.31 -11.46 26.79
C LEU A 37 3.31 -12.02 25.36
N ALA A 38 3.57 -13.32 25.18
CA ALA A 38 3.46 -13.99 23.88
C ALA A 38 2.01 -14.09 23.37
N LEU A 39 1.03 -13.99 24.27
CA LEU A 39 -0.39 -13.94 23.93
C LEU A 39 -0.89 -12.52 23.64
N VAL A 40 -0.08 -11.49 23.91
CA VAL A 40 -0.41 -10.11 23.55
C VAL A 40 -0.08 -9.93 22.06
N PRO A 41 -1.07 -9.60 21.21
CA PRO A 41 -0.81 -9.36 19.80
C PRO A 41 0.26 -8.28 19.64
N THR A 42 1.33 -8.59 18.91
CA THR A 42 2.47 -7.68 18.72
C THR A 42 2.08 -6.37 18.05
N GLU A 43 0.92 -6.31 17.36
CA GLU A 43 0.40 -5.08 16.78
C GLU A 43 -0.11 -4.08 17.83
N MET A 44 -0.42 -4.53 19.05
CA MET A 44 -0.73 -3.63 20.18
C MET A 44 0.52 -3.07 20.85
N LEU A 45 1.69 -3.68 20.60
CA LEU A 45 2.96 -3.32 21.22
C LEU A 45 3.78 -2.34 20.37
N ASP A 46 3.35 -1.98 19.17
CA ASP A 46 4.00 -0.93 18.39
C ASP A 46 3.86 0.40 19.17
N PRO A 47 4.95 0.96 19.74
CA PRO A 47 4.89 2.17 20.54
C PRO A 47 4.77 3.43 19.68
N THR A 48 4.84 3.32 18.35
CA THR A 48 4.85 4.49 17.48
C THR A 48 3.45 5.05 17.27
N THR A 49 3.12 6.15 17.94
CA THR A 49 1.86 6.87 17.69
C THR A 49 1.86 7.37 16.25
N PRO A 50 0.79 7.12 15.46
CA PRO A 50 0.69 7.65 14.10
C PRO A 50 0.81 9.18 14.14
N SER A 51 1.72 9.75 13.34
CA SER A 51 2.06 11.18 13.37
C SER A 51 1.21 12.06 12.46
N GLN A 52 0.54 11.45 11.48
CA GLN A 52 -0.36 12.10 10.52
C GLN A 52 -1.83 11.93 10.92
N PRO A 53 -2.73 12.82 10.44
CA PRO A 53 -4.18 12.64 10.60
C PRO A 53 -4.67 11.38 9.86
N ALA A 54 -5.79 10.81 10.33
CA ALA A 54 -6.32 9.54 9.83
C ALA A 54 -6.56 9.53 8.31
N PHE A 55 -7.04 10.63 7.74
CA PHE A 55 -7.27 10.72 6.29
C PHE A 55 -6.00 10.41 5.47
N ALA A 56 -4.81 10.78 5.95
CA ALA A 56 -3.55 10.56 5.23
C ALA A 56 -3.23 9.07 5.04
N TYR A 57 -3.60 8.24 6.01
CA TYR A 57 -3.50 6.78 5.91
C TYR A 57 -4.67 6.16 5.13
N LEU A 58 -5.83 6.82 5.09
CA LEU A 58 -6.99 6.37 4.31
C LEU A 58 -6.83 6.61 2.80
N VAL A 59 -6.01 7.57 2.38
CA VAL A 59 -5.71 7.83 0.96
C VAL A 59 -5.16 6.58 0.25
N PRO A 60 -4.03 5.97 0.67
CA PRO A 60 -3.51 4.77 0.01
C PRO A 60 -4.47 3.57 0.13
N VAL A 61 -5.29 3.51 1.18
CA VAL A 61 -6.35 2.49 1.34
C VAL A 61 -7.41 2.61 0.23
N LEU A 62 -7.89 3.83 -0.02
CA LEU A 62 -8.87 4.11 -1.07
C LEU A 62 -8.28 3.92 -2.47
N GLU A 63 -7.01 4.28 -2.68
CA GLU A 63 -6.29 3.98 -3.92
C GLU A 63 -6.20 2.47 -4.15
N GLY A 64 -5.89 1.69 -3.11
CA GLY A 64 -5.90 0.23 -3.19
C GLY A 64 -7.27 -0.34 -3.56
N LEU A 65 -8.34 0.19 -2.98
CA LEU A 65 -9.72 -0.24 -3.30
C LEU A 65 -10.08 0.01 -4.78
N GLN A 66 -9.53 1.06 -5.41
CA GLN A 66 -9.76 1.35 -6.83
C GLN A 66 -9.12 0.32 -7.78
N GLU A 67 -8.13 -0.44 -7.32
CA GLU A 67 -7.45 -1.46 -8.11
C GLU A 67 -8.25 -2.78 -8.17
N TYR A 68 -9.23 -2.99 -7.28
CA TYR A 68 -9.99 -4.25 -7.18
C TYR A 68 -10.71 -4.66 -8.47
N PRO A 69 -11.40 -3.76 -9.20
CA PRO A 69 -12.02 -4.13 -10.48
C PRO A 69 -11.01 -4.63 -11.52
N ALA A 70 -9.82 -4.01 -11.57
CA ALA A 70 -8.77 -4.46 -12.49
C ALA A 70 -8.23 -5.85 -12.09
N ILE A 71 -8.11 -6.12 -10.79
CA ILE A 71 -7.73 -7.46 -10.29
C ILE A 71 -8.80 -8.49 -10.63
N GLU A 72 -10.09 -8.16 -10.48
CA GLU A 72 -11.21 -9.03 -10.84
C GLU A 72 -11.19 -9.41 -12.33
N ASP A 73 -10.97 -8.43 -13.21
CA ASP A 73 -10.80 -8.65 -14.64
C ASP A 73 -9.58 -9.55 -14.91
N GLU A 74 -8.42 -9.24 -14.32
CA GLU A 74 -7.19 -10.01 -14.50
C GLU A 74 -7.31 -11.46 -14.02
N ILE A 75 -8.01 -11.72 -12.91
CA ILE A 75 -8.32 -13.09 -12.45
C ILE A 75 -9.21 -13.81 -13.47
N THR A 76 -10.23 -13.12 -14.00
CA THR A 76 -11.17 -13.68 -14.98
C THR A 76 -10.48 -14.10 -16.28
N TYR A 77 -9.46 -13.36 -16.70
CA TYR A 77 -8.65 -13.65 -17.88
C TYR A 77 -7.37 -14.47 -17.58
N ALA A 78 -7.22 -15.00 -16.35
CA ALA A 78 -6.07 -15.79 -15.91
C ALA A 78 -4.71 -15.08 -16.10
N GLU A 79 -4.69 -13.75 -15.95
CA GLU A 79 -3.51 -12.90 -16.06
C GLU A 79 -2.72 -12.87 -14.73
N TRP A 80 -2.33 -14.05 -14.23
CA TRP A 80 -1.83 -14.25 -12.87
C TRP A 80 -0.61 -13.39 -12.50
N THR A 81 0.30 -13.14 -13.45
CA THR A 81 1.45 -12.25 -13.22
C THR A 81 1.02 -10.80 -12.93
N LYS A 82 -0.06 -10.32 -13.57
CA LYS A 82 -0.59 -8.97 -13.31
C LYS A 82 -1.32 -8.92 -11.97
N VAL A 83 -2.13 -9.94 -11.67
CA VAL A 83 -2.78 -10.12 -10.36
C VAL A 83 -1.76 -10.04 -9.24
N GLN A 84 -0.66 -10.81 -9.33
CA GLN A 84 0.42 -10.81 -8.35
C GLN A 84 1.08 -9.44 -8.20
N ALA A 85 1.41 -8.79 -9.32
CA ALA A 85 2.04 -7.47 -9.28
C ALA A 85 1.14 -6.44 -8.58
N ARG A 86 -0.18 -6.47 -8.82
CA ARG A 86 -1.14 -5.60 -8.14
C ARG A 86 -1.30 -5.93 -6.67
N VAL A 87 -1.50 -7.20 -6.33
CA VAL A 87 -1.64 -7.65 -4.93
C VAL A 87 -0.40 -7.29 -4.12
N LYS A 88 0.80 -7.53 -4.66
CA LYS A 88 2.07 -7.12 -4.03
C LYS A 88 2.20 -5.60 -3.90
N GLY A 89 1.74 -4.83 -4.88
CA GLY A 89 1.70 -3.37 -4.79
C GLY A 89 0.74 -2.86 -3.70
N ILE A 90 -0.41 -3.50 -3.53
CA ILE A 90 -1.40 -3.11 -2.52
C ILE A 90 -0.94 -3.48 -1.11
N LEU A 91 -0.45 -4.71 -0.93
CA LEU A 91 -0.04 -5.22 0.39
C LEU A 91 1.36 -4.76 0.81
N GLY A 92 2.26 -4.54 -0.15
CA GLY A 92 3.65 -4.15 0.08
C GLY A 92 3.86 -2.64 0.02
N ASP A 93 5.11 -2.25 -0.28
CA ASP A 93 5.65 -0.90 -0.03
C ASP A 93 4.94 0.26 -0.72
N ARG A 94 4.20 0.02 -1.81
CA ARG A 94 3.51 1.10 -2.55
C ARG A 94 2.33 1.65 -1.75
N LEU A 95 1.45 0.79 -1.26
CA LEU A 95 0.21 1.21 -0.58
C LEU A 95 0.14 0.76 0.88
N GLU A 96 0.97 -0.19 1.30
CA GLU A 96 1.06 -0.74 2.66
C GLU A 96 -0.32 -0.97 3.30
N LEU A 97 -1.28 -1.56 2.57
CA LEU A 97 -2.70 -1.58 2.93
C LEU A 97 -2.92 -1.95 4.41
N LYS A 98 -2.32 -3.05 4.86
CA LYS A 98 -2.45 -3.55 6.23
C LYS A 98 -1.93 -2.54 7.25
N ALA A 99 -0.74 -1.97 7.02
CA ALA A 99 -0.14 -1.02 7.94
C ALA A 99 -0.98 0.26 8.05
N ASN A 100 -1.47 0.78 6.93
CA ASN A 100 -2.30 1.98 6.92
C ASN A 100 -3.65 1.77 7.61
N LEU A 101 -4.32 0.64 7.39
CA LEU A 101 -5.55 0.29 8.12
C LEU A 101 -5.31 0.17 9.64
N LEU A 102 -4.20 -0.46 10.05
CA LEU A 102 -3.86 -0.58 11.47
C LEU A 102 -3.49 0.77 12.11
N ARG A 103 -2.84 1.68 11.37
CA ARG A 103 -2.57 3.07 11.81
C ARG A 103 -3.88 3.83 12.04
N VAL A 104 -4.86 3.69 11.15
CA VAL A 104 -6.21 4.27 11.34
C VAL A 104 -6.89 3.68 12.57
N ALA A 105 -6.87 2.36 12.73
CA ALA A 105 -7.46 1.69 13.90
C ALA A 105 -6.78 2.10 15.23
N LYS A 106 -5.51 2.51 15.20
CA LYS A 106 -4.78 3.01 16.37
C LYS A 106 -5.14 4.45 16.75
N LEU A 107 -5.59 5.25 15.79
CA LEU A 107 -6.08 6.62 16.04
C LEU A 107 -7.52 6.65 16.58
N GLU A 108 -8.20 5.50 16.58
CA GLU A 108 -9.57 5.38 17.05
C GLU A 108 -9.65 5.53 18.59
N PRO A 109 -10.39 6.53 19.11
CA PRO A 109 -10.52 6.73 20.55
C PRO A 109 -11.36 5.68 21.26
N GLU A 110 -12.36 5.07 20.60
CA GLU A 110 -13.22 4.08 21.23
C GLU A 110 -12.60 2.66 21.16
N PRO A 111 -12.26 2.02 22.29
CA PRO A 111 -11.51 0.75 22.27
C PRO A 111 -12.22 -0.38 21.50
N THR A 112 -13.55 -0.53 21.66
CA THR A 112 -14.33 -1.58 20.98
C THR A 112 -14.33 -1.36 19.46
N ARG A 113 -14.47 -0.10 19.02
CA ARG A 113 -14.41 0.25 17.59
C ARG A 113 -13.01 0.05 17.05
N ALA A 114 -11.98 0.40 17.82
CA ALA A 114 -10.58 0.19 17.45
C ALA A 114 -10.28 -1.31 17.23
N GLU A 115 -10.74 -2.19 18.11
CA GLU A 115 -10.59 -3.64 17.94
C GLU A 115 -11.29 -4.16 16.68
N LYS A 116 -12.55 -3.77 16.46
CA LYS A 116 -13.27 -4.12 15.22
C LYS A 116 -12.56 -3.65 13.97
N LEU A 117 -12.03 -2.42 13.97
CA LEU A 117 -11.23 -1.91 12.86
C LEU A 117 -9.96 -2.75 12.63
N ARG A 118 -9.26 -3.17 13.70
CA ARG A 118 -8.09 -4.06 13.57
C ARG A 118 -8.47 -5.41 12.97
N ASP A 119 -9.59 -5.99 13.38
CA ASP A 119 -10.04 -7.28 12.86
C ASP A 119 -10.40 -7.19 11.38
N LEU A 120 -11.14 -6.15 10.99
CA LEU A 120 -11.45 -5.88 9.58
C LEU A 120 -10.18 -5.62 8.76
N ALA A 121 -9.20 -4.90 9.32
CA ALA A 121 -7.92 -4.64 8.68
C ALA A 121 -7.13 -5.92 8.40
N ARG A 122 -7.03 -6.81 9.40
CA ARG A 122 -6.38 -8.12 9.26
C ARG A 122 -7.11 -8.97 8.22
N GLN A 123 -8.43 -9.12 8.34
CA GLN A 123 -9.23 -9.92 7.42
C GLN A 123 -9.13 -9.42 5.97
N ALA A 124 -9.22 -8.11 5.75
CA ALA A 124 -9.09 -7.54 4.40
C ALA A 124 -7.73 -7.88 3.77
N ALA A 125 -6.64 -7.71 4.51
CA ALA A 125 -5.29 -8.01 4.04
C ALA A 125 -5.04 -9.52 3.86
N ASP A 126 -5.52 -10.34 4.79
CA ASP A 126 -5.33 -11.79 4.77
C ASP A 126 -6.10 -12.41 3.59
N TYR A 127 -7.35 -12.00 3.33
CA TYR A 127 -8.09 -12.43 2.14
C TYR A 127 -7.44 -11.94 0.84
N LEU A 128 -6.93 -10.71 0.80
CA LEU A 128 -6.23 -10.22 -0.40
C LEU A 128 -4.95 -11.02 -0.66
N SER A 129 -4.23 -11.44 0.39
CA SER A 129 -3.01 -12.25 0.25
C SER A 129 -3.28 -13.64 -0.33
N GLN A 130 -4.48 -14.19 -0.14
CA GLN A 130 -4.89 -15.49 -0.70
C GLN A 130 -5.12 -15.44 -2.22
N VAL A 131 -5.22 -14.24 -2.80
CA VAL A 131 -5.34 -14.05 -4.26
C VAL A 131 -3.97 -14.27 -4.96
N ASP A 132 -2.88 -14.37 -4.21
CA ASP A 132 -1.55 -14.64 -4.77
C ASP A 132 -1.42 -16.09 -5.24
N TYR A 133 -1.38 -16.26 -6.58
CA TYR A 133 -1.26 -17.54 -7.26
C TYR A 133 -0.01 -18.34 -6.89
N ASP A 134 1.14 -17.68 -6.69
CA ASP A 134 2.40 -18.39 -6.39
C ASP A 134 2.37 -18.99 -4.98
N ALA A 135 1.68 -18.32 -4.04
CA ALA A 135 1.47 -18.85 -2.70
C ALA A 135 0.53 -20.07 -2.71
N TYR A 136 -0.36 -20.18 -3.69
CA TYR A 136 -1.33 -21.27 -3.79
C TYR A 136 -0.76 -22.50 -4.52
N PHE A 137 -0.07 -22.30 -5.65
CA PHE A 137 0.59 -23.36 -6.39
C PHE A 137 2.11 -23.30 -6.18
N ASP A 138 2.57 -23.80 -5.03
CA ASP A 138 4.01 -24.00 -4.75
C ASP A 138 4.55 -25.21 -5.54
N THR A 139 4.45 -25.16 -6.88
CA THR A 139 4.80 -26.29 -7.73
C THR A 139 5.52 -25.85 -9.00
N LEU A 140 6.58 -26.58 -9.35
CA LEU A 140 7.32 -26.44 -10.61
C LEU A 140 6.52 -26.89 -11.85
N ILE A 141 5.29 -27.37 -11.68
CA ILE A 141 4.45 -27.93 -12.73
C ILE A 141 3.25 -27.00 -12.93
N PRO A 142 2.93 -26.58 -14.17
CA PRO A 142 1.73 -25.80 -14.44
C PRO A 142 0.46 -26.56 -14.00
N PRO A 143 -0.51 -25.91 -13.34
CA PRO A 143 -1.72 -26.58 -12.92
C PRO A 143 -2.54 -27.05 -14.13
N SER A 144 -3.34 -28.09 -13.89
CA SER A 144 -4.34 -28.52 -14.86
C SER A 144 -5.44 -27.46 -15.03
N GLY A 145 -6.11 -27.41 -16.19
CA GLY A 145 -7.21 -26.46 -16.42
C GLY A 145 -8.37 -26.57 -15.41
N LYS A 146 -8.54 -27.73 -14.76
CA LYS A 146 -9.51 -27.89 -13.66
C LYS A 146 -9.04 -27.15 -12.40
N GLN A 147 -7.77 -27.30 -12.04
CA GLN A 147 -7.17 -26.62 -10.88
C GLN A 147 -7.11 -25.11 -11.10
N GLU A 148 -6.82 -24.67 -12.32
CA GLU A 148 -6.83 -23.25 -12.66
C GLU A 148 -8.23 -22.65 -12.48
N LYS A 149 -9.27 -23.34 -12.95
CA LYS A 149 -10.65 -22.89 -12.74
C LYS A 149 -11.04 -22.82 -11.26
N GLU A 150 -10.69 -23.85 -10.48
CA GLU A 150 -10.93 -23.87 -9.03
C GLU A 150 -10.19 -22.71 -8.35
N PHE A 151 -8.98 -22.40 -8.78
CA PHE A 151 -8.20 -21.28 -8.26
C PHE A 151 -8.79 -19.91 -8.66
N THR A 152 -9.29 -19.76 -9.89
CA THR A 152 -10.03 -18.57 -10.32
C THR A 152 -11.24 -18.32 -9.43
N GLU A 153 -12.08 -19.34 -9.21
CA GLU A 153 -13.26 -19.23 -8.35
C GLU A 153 -12.89 -18.87 -6.91
N PHE A 154 -11.85 -19.51 -6.36
CA PHE A 154 -11.31 -19.21 -5.04
C PHE A 154 -10.80 -17.76 -4.95
N SER A 155 -10.01 -17.32 -5.91
CA SER A 155 -9.42 -15.98 -5.95
C SER A 155 -10.47 -14.88 -6.05
N LEU A 156 -11.52 -15.08 -6.87
CA LEU A 156 -12.64 -14.15 -6.96
C LEU A 156 -13.40 -14.07 -5.62
N SER A 157 -13.60 -15.21 -4.96
CA SER A 157 -14.25 -15.26 -3.65
C SER A 157 -13.40 -14.55 -2.57
N ALA A 158 -12.09 -14.79 -2.55
CA ALA A 158 -11.17 -14.15 -1.63
C ALA A 158 -11.10 -12.63 -1.87
N LEU A 159 -10.99 -12.19 -3.13
CA LEU A 159 -11.01 -10.76 -3.50
C LEU A 159 -12.32 -10.09 -3.04
N LYS A 160 -13.46 -10.76 -3.22
CA LYS A 160 -14.77 -10.27 -2.79
C LYS A 160 -14.86 -10.12 -1.27
N GLU A 161 -14.42 -11.12 -0.50
CA GLU A 161 -14.42 -11.03 0.97
C GLU A 161 -13.43 -9.97 1.48
N SER A 162 -12.26 -9.84 0.84
CA SER A 162 -11.34 -8.73 1.12
C SER A 162 -12.00 -7.37 0.92
N LYS A 163 -12.65 -7.16 -0.23
CA LYS A 163 -13.36 -5.92 -0.57
C LYS A 163 -14.44 -5.61 0.46
N LYS A 164 -15.26 -6.60 0.81
CA LYS A 164 -16.33 -6.47 1.81
C LYS A 164 -15.80 -6.06 3.18
N ASN A 165 -14.70 -6.65 3.63
CA ASN A 165 -14.06 -6.26 4.89
C ASN A 165 -13.51 -4.82 4.83
N LEU A 166 -12.96 -4.43 3.68
CA LEU A 166 -12.45 -3.08 3.46
C LEU A 166 -13.58 -2.03 3.45
N GLU A 167 -14.69 -2.33 2.80
CA GLU A 167 -15.88 -1.47 2.80
C GLU A 167 -16.49 -1.35 4.20
N ALA A 168 -16.57 -2.46 4.94
CA ALA A 168 -17.01 -2.45 6.34
C ALA A 168 -16.07 -1.63 7.23
N PHE A 169 -14.75 -1.69 6.99
CA PHE A 169 -13.76 -0.86 7.68
C PHE A 169 -14.04 0.63 7.42
N LEU A 170 -14.21 1.00 6.14
CA LEU A 170 -14.47 2.39 5.75
C LEU A 170 -15.81 2.92 6.28
N LEU A 171 -16.81 2.06 6.42
CA LEU A 171 -18.10 2.41 7.02
C LEU A 171 -17.99 2.62 8.54
N LEU A 172 -17.07 1.90 9.20
CA LEU A 172 -16.87 1.99 10.65
C LEU A 172 -15.93 3.14 11.05
N ALA A 173 -15.01 3.51 10.18
CA ALA A 173 -14.06 4.60 10.39
C ALA A 173 -14.77 5.97 10.53
N ASP A 174 -14.02 6.98 10.98
CA ASP A 174 -14.50 8.36 11.01
C ASP A 174 -14.87 8.83 9.60
N GLN A 175 -16.15 9.16 9.40
CA GLN A 175 -16.67 9.50 8.07
C GLN A 175 -16.14 10.82 7.54
N GLU A 176 -15.83 11.79 8.40
CA GLU A 176 -15.21 13.06 7.98
C GLU A 176 -13.81 12.80 7.41
N GLN A 177 -13.05 11.91 8.07
CA GLN A 177 -11.71 11.52 7.61
C GLN A 177 -11.77 10.70 6.31
N VAL A 178 -12.78 9.83 6.16
CA VAL A 178 -13.02 9.07 4.94
C VAL A 178 -13.38 10.00 3.77
N GLU A 179 -14.25 10.97 3.98
CA GLU A 179 -14.62 11.97 2.96
C GLU A 179 -13.43 12.83 2.56
N ALA A 180 -12.63 13.30 3.51
CA ALA A 180 -11.39 14.04 3.24
C ALA A 180 -10.42 13.23 2.37
N ALA A 181 -10.23 11.94 2.68
CA ALA A 181 -9.39 11.06 1.88
C ALA A 181 -9.96 10.83 0.47
N ARG A 182 -11.29 10.65 0.32
CA ARG A 182 -11.96 10.53 -0.99
C ARG A 182 -11.77 11.77 -1.84
N ASN A 183 -11.87 12.95 -1.25
CA ASN A 183 -11.65 14.23 -1.95
C ASN A 183 -10.20 14.33 -2.45
N GLN A 184 -9.22 13.93 -1.64
CA GLN A 184 -7.82 13.93 -2.03
C GLN A 184 -7.53 12.95 -3.17
N VAL A 185 -8.04 11.72 -3.10
CA VAL A 185 -7.89 10.73 -4.18
C VAL A 185 -8.55 11.24 -5.46
N SER A 186 -9.76 11.81 -5.37
CA SER A 186 -10.47 12.34 -6.54
C SER A 186 -9.72 13.51 -7.18
N ALA A 187 -9.18 14.43 -6.39
CA ALA A 187 -8.39 15.56 -6.87
C ALA A 187 -7.09 15.09 -7.56
N ARG A 188 -6.42 14.07 -7.01
CA ARG A 188 -5.22 13.47 -7.61
C ARG A 188 -5.53 12.82 -8.95
N SER A 189 -6.61 12.03 -9.03
CA SER A 189 -7.04 11.42 -10.30
C SER A 189 -7.42 12.48 -11.34
N ALA A 190 -8.10 13.55 -10.93
CA ALA A 190 -8.45 14.66 -11.83
C ALA A 190 -7.20 15.38 -12.35
N PHE A 191 -6.17 15.58 -11.52
CA PHE A 191 -4.89 16.17 -11.95
C PHE A 191 -4.22 15.35 -13.04
N PHE A 192 -4.18 14.01 -12.91
CA PHE A 192 -3.59 13.14 -13.93
C PHE A 192 -4.46 12.99 -15.19
N ALA A 193 -5.77 13.24 -15.09
CA ALA A 193 -6.70 13.17 -16.22
C ALA A 193 -6.84 14.49 -17.00
N ALA A 194 -6.36 15.61 -16.45
CA ALA A 194 -6.48 16.91 -17.09
C ALA A 194 -5.57 16.97 -18.34
N PRO A 195 -6.12 17.23 -19.54
CA PRO A 195 -5.29 17.53 -20.69
C PRO A 195 -4.53 18.83 -20.43
N GLU A 196 -3.24 18.88 -20.76
CA GLU A 196 -2.44 20.09 -20.59
C GLU A 196 -3.16 21.30 -21.19
N PRO A 197 -3.19 22.46 -20.49
CA PRO A 197 -3.72 23.67 -21.09
C PRO A 197 -2.89 23.97 -22.33
N ARG A 198 -3.50 23.78 -23.51
CA ARG A 198 -2.95 24.27 -24.78
C ARG A 198 -2.56 25.72 -24.55
N ALA A 199 -1.27 26.02 -24.74
CA ALA A 199 -0.72 27.36 -24.67
C ALA A 199 -1.70 28.33 -25.32
N GLN A 200 -2.12 29.32 -24.55
CA GLN A 200 -2.99 30.39 -25.01
C GLN A 200 -2.43 30.93 -26.33
N GLU A 201 -3.23 30.83 -27.39
CA GLU A 201 -2.98 31.54 -28.64
C GLU A 201 -2.86 33.02 -28.28
N ALA A 202 -1.63 33.53 -28.35
CA ALA A 202 -1.36 34.95 -28.41
C ALA A 202 -1.89 35.46 -29.77
N VAL A 203 -3.17 35.83 -29.79
CA VAL A 203 -3.81 36.61 -30.84
C VAL A 203 -4.78 37.52 -30.09
N GLY A 204 -4.66 38.83 -30.03
CA GLY A 204 -3.81 39.80 -30.68
C GLY A 204 -4.53 41.11 -30.36
N ASP A 205 -3.95 41.94 -29.50
CA ASP A 205 -4.53 43.24 -29.16
C ASP A 205 -4.52 44.12 -30.41
N GLY A 206 -5.69 44.28 -31.00
CA GLY A 206 -5.93 45.21 -32.09
C GLY A 206 -7.10 46.11 -31.74
N GLU A 207 -6.86 47.18 -30.96
CA GLU A 207 -7.68 48.38 -31.07
C GLU A 207 -6.93 49.68 -30.68
N ALA A 208 -6.47 50.37 -31.74
CA ALA A 208 -6.41 51.82 -31.99
C ALA A 208 -5.89 52.82 -30.93
N VAL A 209 -4.79 53.53 -31.25
CA VAL A 209 -4.71 55.01 -31.15
C VAL A 209 -3.66 55.59 -32.15
N GLY A 210 -4.12 56.39 -33.12
CA GLY A 210 -3.52 57.69 -33.52
C GLY A 210 -2.27 57.75 -34.41
N GLU A 211 -2.46 58.06 -35.70
CA GLU A 211 -1.56 58.92 -36.49
C GLU A 211 -1.89 60.41 -36.19
N PRO A 212 -1.01 61.42 -36.43
CA PRO A 212 -0.39 61.66 -37.75
C PRO A 212 1.05 62.27 -37.79
N ALA A 213 1.68 62.06 -38.96
CA ALA A 213 2.55 62.97 -39.74
C ALA A 213 3.84 63.57 -39.15
N ALA A 214 4.98 63.28 -39.79
CA ALA A 214 5.83 64.30 -40.43
C ALA A 214 6.88 63.68 -41.38
N MET A 215 7.11 64.41 -42.47
CA MET A 215 7.85 64.06 -43.69
C MET A 215 9.38 64.05 -43.51
N ALA A 216 10.07 63.26 -44.33
CA ALA A 216 11.22 63.73 -45.12
C ALA A 216 11.51 62.73 -46.25
N GLU A 217 11.23 63.17 -47.48
CA GLU A 217 11.73 62.59 -48.72
C GLU A 217 13.26 62.82 -48.79
N ASP A 218 14.02 61.83 -49.25
CA ASP A 218 15.03 62.11 -50.28
C ASP A 218 15.29 60.89 -51.19
N GLN A 219 15.48 61.26 -52.45
CA GLN A 219 15.73 60.55 -53.71
C GLN A 219 17.14 59.88 -53.73
N VAL A 220 17.63 59.05 -54.66
CA VAL A 220 17.24 58.40 -55.92
C VAL A 220 18.40 57.44 -56.31
N ALA A 221 18.07 56.38 -57.06
CA ALA A 221 18.87 55.57 -58.00
C ALA A 221 20.18 54.88 -57.58
N ALA A 222 20.27 53.57 -57.87
CA ALA A 222 20.92 53.09 -59.08
C ALA A 222 20.65 51.59 -59.29
N GLU A 223 20.06 51.27 -60.43
CA GLU A 223 20.14 49.97 -61.07
C GLU A 223 21.60 49.65 -61.44
N ASP A 224 22.05 48.41 -61.24
CA ASP A 224 22.76 47.72 -62.31
C ASP A 224 22.62 46.20 -62.19
N GLN A 225 22.38 45.57 -63.34
CA GLN A 225 22.44 44.13 -63.61
C GLN A 225 23.94 43.71 -63.55
N VAL A 226 24.41 42.47 -63.53
CA VAL A 226 24.21 41.31 -64.40
C VAL A 226 25.08 40.15 -63.87
N ALA A 227 24.68 38.90 -64.13
CA ALA A 227 25.52 37.70 -64.35
C ALA A 227 26.36 37.18 -63.15
N ALA A 228 26.68 35.89 -62.94
CA ALA A 228 26.65 34.63 -63.68
C ALA A 228 26.59 33.50 -62.61
N LEU A 229 25.84 32.40 -62.76
CA LEU A 229 26.15 31.19 -63.54
C LEU A 229 27.34 30.36 -62.99
N ASP A 230 27.01 29.20 -62.41
CA ASP A 230 27.70 27.88 -62.32
C ASP A 230 27.49 27.28 -60.92
N VAL A 231 26.71 26.21 -60.67
CA VAL A 231 26.67 24.83 -61.23
C VAL A 231 27.96 24.04 -60.97
N GLN A 232 27.72 22.81 -60.52
CA GLN A 232 28.62 21.64 -60.38
C GLN A 232 29.20 21.46 -58.97
N GLY A 233 29.09 20.28 -58.37
CA GLY A 233 28.56 18.99 -58.85
C GLY A 233 28.69 17.94 -57.76
#